data_AF-A0A2N5YSA7-F1
#
_entry.id   AF-A0A2N5YSA7-F1
#
_cell.length_a   1.000
_cell.length_b   1.000
_cell.length_c   1.000
_cell.angle_alpha   90.00
_cell.angle_beta   90.00
_cell.angle_gamma   90.00
#
_symmetry.space_group_name_H-M   'P 1'
#
loop_
_entity.id
_entity.type
_entity.pdbx_description
1 polymer ?
#
loop_
_entity_poly.entity_id
_entity_poly.type
_entity_poly.pdbx_seq_one_letter_code
_entity_poly.pdbx_strand_id
1 'polypeptide(L)'
;MTADKYDILTKVKELGIGPDKMLNDLRKDQALVDAYVKFSLSNHKYAWRATWIIAHFSKEHPELVQKHLNSFIQNMYKIKKDGHLRETLKIISNLKLSE
;
A
#
# COMPACT_ATOMS: atom_id res chain seq x y z
N MET A 1 -17.20 5.76 -7.85
CA MET A 1 -16.06 6.50 -8.43
C MET A 1 -14.80 5.70 -8.18
N THR A 2 -13.99 5.43 -9.21
CA THR A 2 -12.67 4.78 -9.06
C THR A 2 -11.63 5.86 -8.81
N ALA A 3 -10.96 5.83 -7.66
CA ALA A 3 -9.80 6.68 -7.39
C ALA A 3 -8.62 6.23 -8.27
N ASP A 4 -7.97 7.18 -8.94
CA ASP A 4 -6.75 6.96 -9.71
C ASP A 4 -5.53 6.88 -8.78
N LYS A 5 -4.49 6.15 -9.20
CA LYS A 5 -3.26 6.01 -8.41
C LYS A 5 -2.55 7.35 -8.16
N TYR A 6 -2.78 8.39 -8.96
CA TYR A 6 -2.20 9.71 -8.75
C TYR A 6 -3.03 10.61 -7.83
N ASP A 7 -4.28 10.25 -7.52
CA ASP A 7 -5.14 11.01 -6.59
C ASP A 7 -4.55 11.04 -5.17
N ILE A 8 -3.66 10.10 -4.85
CA ILE A 8 -3.01 9.97 -3.55
C ILE A 8 -1.60 10.57 -3.51
N LEU A 9 -1.07 11.06 -4.66
CA LEU A 9 0.29 11.57 -4.78
C LEU A 9 0.56 12.75 -3.83
N THR A 10 -0.41 13.66 -3.71
CA THR A 10 -0.33 14.82 -2.80
C THR A 10 -0.14 14.35 -1.35
N LYS A 11 -0.91 13.34 -0.92
CA LYS A 11 -0.86 12.75 0.42
C LYS A 11 0.48 12.09 0.70
N VAL A 12 0.96 11.23 -0.20
CA VAL A 12 2.23 10.48 0.02
C VAL A 12 3.48 11.36 -0.14
N LYS A 13 3.39 12.48 -0.86
CA LYS A 13 4.50 13.43 -1.00
C LYS A 13 4.71 14.27 0.27
N GLU A 14 3.64 14.59 0.99
CA GLU A 14 3.68 15.48 2.14
C GLU A 14 4.56 14.93 3.27
N LEU A 15 5.66 15.63 3.54
CA LEU A 15 6.58 15.34 4.64
C LEU A 15 5.98 15.94 5.91
N GLY A 16 5.40 15.11 6.78
CA GLY A 16 4.80 15.56 8.05
C GLY A 16 3.39 15.01 8.31
N ILE A 17 2.72 14.48 7.29
CA ILE A 17 1.52 13.68 7.51
C ILE A 17 1.96 12.34 8.13
N GLY A 18 1.66 12.17 9.42
CA GLY A 18 1.82 10.91 10.12
C GLY A 18 0.92 9.81 9.54
N PRO A 19 1.20 8.54 9.85
CA PRO A 19 0.45 7.41 9.31
C PRO A 19 -1.03 7.51 9.68
N ASP A 20 -1.35 8.03 10.85
CA ASP A 20 -2.72 8.09 11.40
C ASP A 20 -3.71 8.82 10.50
N LYS A 21 -3.30 9.97 9.93
CA LYS A 21 -4.19 10.75 9.04
C LYS A 21 -4.44 9.99 7.73
N MET A 22 -3.41 9.36 7.15
CA MET A 22 -3.59 8.57 5.93
C MET A 22 -4.40 7.30 6.20
N LEU A 23 -4.15 6.61 7.32
CA LEU A 23 -4.91 5.43 7.74
C LEU A 23 -6.39 5.75 7.96
N ASN A 24 -6.70 6.88 8.60
CA ASN A 24 -8.08 7.33 8.78
C ASN A 24 -8.82 7.57 7.47
N ASP A 25 -8.13 8.01 6.41
CA ASP A 25 -8.73 8.17 5.09
C ASP A 25 -9.01 6.80 4.45
N LEU A 26 -8.08 5.85 4.54
CA LEU A 26 -8.27 4.49 4.01
C LEU A 26 -9.45 3.77 4.68
N ARG A 27 -9.67 3.98 5.97
CA ARG A 27 -10.82 3.40 6.71
C ARG A 27 -12.18 3.90 6.22
N LYS A 28 -12.23 5.08 5.59
CA LYS A 28 -13.48 5.72 5.15
C LYS A 28 -13.82 5.43 3.69
N ASP A 29 -12.84 5.02 2.88
CA ASP A 29 -13.03 4.81 1.45
C ASP A 29 -12.16 3.67 0.92
N GLN A 30 -12.82 2.56 0.54
CA GLN A 30 -12.16 1.39 -0.02
C GLN A 30 -11.54 1.65 -1.40
N ALA A 31 -12.05 2.61 -2.17
CA ALA A 31 -11.45 2.97 -3.46
C ALA A 31 -10.05 3.59 -3.26
N LEU A 32 -9.82 4.27 -2.13
CA LEU A 32 -8.49 4.77 -1.78
C LEU A 32 -7.51 3.63 -1.48
N VAL A 33 -7.96 2.53 -0.87
CA VAL A 33 -7.10 1.35 -0.64
C VAL A 33 -6.54 0.84 -1.97
N ASP A 34 -7.40 0.73 -3.00
CA ASP A 34 -6.99 0.28 -4.33
C ASP A 34 -5.99 1.25 -4.98
N ALA A 35 -6.19 2.56 -4.82
CA ALA A 35 -5.27 3.57 -5.33
C ALA A 35 -3.89 3.50 -4.64
N TYR A 36 -3.87 3.36 -3.31
CA TYR A 36 -2.62 3.21 -2.54
C TYR A 36 -1.88 1.93 -2.92
N VAL A 37 -2.58 0.81 -3.10
CA VAL A 37 -1.97 -0.44 -3.58
C VAL A 37 -1.38 -0.24 -4.97
N LYS A 38 -2.13 0.29 -5.94
CA LYS A 38 -1.61 0.55 -7.29
C LYS A 38 -0.39 1.47 -7.28
N PHE A 39 -0.36 2.47 -6.40
CA PHE A 39 0.78 3.37 -6.27
C PHE A 39 1.99 2.70 -5.60
N SER A 40 1.77 1.85 -4.60
CA SER A 40 2.83 1.07 -3.92
C SER A 40 3.61 0.18 -4.89
N LEU A 41 2.93 -0.37 -5.89
CA LEU A 41 3.52 -1.22 -6.93
C LEU A 41 4.15 -0.44 -8.10
N SER A 42 4.13 0.90 -8.05
CA SER A 42 4.70 1.73 -9.10
C SER A 42 6.21 1.94 -8.92
N ASN A 43 6.87 2.43 -9.99
CA ASN A 43 8.27 2.86 -9.94
C ASN A 43 8.46 4.28 -9.36
N HIS A 44 7.41 4.87 -8.76
CA HIS A 44 7.49 6.23 -8.26
C HIS A 44 8.41 6.33 -7.04
N LYS A 45 9.14 7.44 -6.89
CA LYS A 45 10.05 7.67 -5.74
C LYS A 45 9.36 7.68 -4.36
N TYR A 46 8.03 7.84 -4.33
CA TYR A 46 7.21 7.79 -3.11
C TYR A 46 6.42 6.49 -2.97
N ALA A 47 6.58 5.52 -3.88
CA ALA A 47 5.87 4.24 -3.82
C ALA A 47 6.06 3.56 -2.46
N TRP A 48 7.30 3.60 -1.93
CA TRP A 48 7.63 3.06 -0.61
C TRP A 48 6.77 3.61 0.54
N ARG A 49 6.29 4.86 0.46
CA ARG A 49 5.41 5.44 1.48
C ARG A 49 4.01 4.87 1.38
N ALA A 50 3.49 4.71 0.18
CA ALA A 50 2.21 4.04 -0.01
C ALA A 50 2.28 2.59 0.51
N THR A 51 3.38 1.89 0.24
CA THR A 51 3.64 0.55 0.77
C THR A 51 3.67 0.53 2.29
N TRP A 52 4.37 1.49 2.92
CA TRP A 52 4.41 1.61 4.37
C TRP A 52 3.02 1.83 4.98
N ILE A 53 2.19 2.70 4.38
CA ILE A 53 0.81 2.91 4.82
C ILE A 53 -0.04 1.64 4.66
N ILE A 54 0.08 0.94 3.53
CA ILE A 54 -0.66 -0.32 3.32
C ILE A 54 -0.16 -1.42 4.26
N ALA A 55 1.13 -1.45 4.63
CA ALA A 55 1.65 -2.39 5.62
C ALA A 55 0.99 -2.20 6.98
N HIS A 56 0.82 -0.95 7.43
CA HIS A 56 0.06 -0.65 8.66
C HIS A 56 -1.41 -0.99 8.51
N PHE A 57 -2.04 -0.58 7.40
CA PHE A 57 -3.46 -0.80 7.17
C PHE A 57 -3.82 -2.29 7.10
N SER A 58 -3.01 -3.10 6.39
CA SER A 58 -3.21 -4.54 6.26
C SER A 58 -3.09 -5.31 7.57
N LYS A 59 -2.40 -4.75 8.57
CA LYS A 59 -2.34 -5.36 9.91
C LYS A 59 -3.71 -5.33 10.60
N GLU A 60 -4.49 -4.28 10.38
CA GLU A 60 -5.79 -4.06 11.01
C GLU A 60 -6.96 -4.55 10.13
N HIS A 61 -6.81 -4.43 8.81
CA HIS A 61 -7.85 -4.71 7.81
C HIS A 61 -7.32 -5.59 6.65
N PRO A 62 -6.80 -6.80 6.93
CA PRO A 62 -6.22 -7.66 5.90
C PRO A 62 -7.21 -8.03 4.80
N GLU A 63 -8.50 -8.18 5.12
CA GLU A 63 -9.57 -8.52 4.18
C GLU A 63 -9.74 -7.49 3.05
N LEU A 64 -9.47 -6.22 3.33
CA LEU A 64 -9.59 -5.14 2.34
C LEU A 64 -8.39 -5.09 1.38
N VAL A 65 -7.27 -5.71 1.77
CA VAL A 65 -6.04 -5.78 0.97
C VAL A 65 -5.88 -7.15 0.29
N GLN A 66 -6.53 -8.20 0.81
CA GLN A 66 -6.39 -9.59 0.38
C GLN A 66 -6.52 -9.79 -1.13
N LYS A 67 -7.46 -9.09 -1.78
CA LYS A 67 -7.66 -9.18 -3.24
C LYS A 67 -6.44 -8.77 -4.08
N HIS A 68 -5.48 -8.07 -3.48
CA HIS A 68 -4.26 -7.59 -4.13
C HIS A 68 -3.02 -8.45 -3.86
N LEU A 69 -3.13 -9.53 -3.07
CA LEU A 69 -2.02 -10.40 -2.69
C LEU A 69 -1.16 -10.81 -3.90
N ASN A 70 -1.78 -11.32 -4.95
CA ASN A 70 -1.09 -11.76 -6.16
C ASN A 70 -0.33 -10.61 -6.83
N SER A 71 -0.86 -9.39 -6.78
CA SER A 71 -0.18 -8.22 -7.34
C SER A 71 1.10 -7.89 -6.57
N PHE A 72 1.09 -8.03 -5.24
CA PHE A 72 2.31 -7.87 -4.44
C PHE A 72 3.35 -8.96 -4.74
N ILE A 73 2.94 -10.23 -4.76
CA ILE A 73 3.83 -11.37 -5.05
C ILE A 73 4.46 -11.21 -6.44
N GLN A 74 3.67 -10.88 -7.47
CA GLN A 74 4.15 -10.75 -8.85
C GLN A 74 5.03 -9.51 -9.10
N ASN A 75 5.12 -8.57 -8.16
CA ASN A 75 5.90 -7.35 -8.36
C ASN A 75 7.04 -7.16 -7.35
N MET A 76 7.09 -7.94 -6.26
CA MET A 76 8.13 -7.78 -5.24
C MET A 76 9.56 -7.96 -5.78
N TYR A 77 9.78 -8.83 -6.77
CA TYR A 77 11.09 -9.03 -7.38
C TYR A 77 11.62 -7.81 -8.13
N LYS A 78 10.76 -6.84 -8.46
CA LYS A 78 11.13 -5.58 -9.13
C LYS A 78 11.62 -4.52 -8.14
N ILE A 79 11.39 -4.71 -6.85
CA ILE A 79 11.69 -3.72 -5.81
C ILE A 79 13.18 -3.77 -5.47
N LYS A 80 13.90 -2.70 -5.82
CA LYS A 80 15.36 -2.60 -5.62
C LYS A 80 15.79 -2.01 -4.27
N LYS A 81 14.85 -1.54 -3.46
CA LYS A 81 15.15 -0.83 -2.20
C LYS A 81 14.67 -1.64 -1.02
N ASP A 82 15.58 -1.99 -0.12
CA ASP A 82 15.33 -2.87 1.03
C ASP A 82 14.18 -2.39 1.91
N GLY A 83 14.09 -1.09 2.19
CA GLY A 83 12.99 -0.54 2.98
C GLY A 83 11.63 -0.76 2.31
N HIS A 84 11.56 -0.58 0.99
CA HIS A 84 10.33 -0.81 0.22
C HIS A 84 10.00 -2.32 0.18
N LEU A 85 11.00 -3.18 -0.03
CA LEU A 85 10.83 -4.63 -0.04
C LEU A 85 10.37 -5.15 1.32
N ARG A 86 10.96 -4.66 2.42
CA ARG A 86 10.59 -5.01 3.79
C ARG A 86 9.13 -4.69 4.09
N GLU A 87 8.65 -3.50 3.72
CA GLU A 87 7.23 -3.16 3.91
C GLU A 87 6.32 -4.00 3.03
N THR A 88 6.74 -4.33 1.81
CA THR A 88 5.98 -5.24 0.93
C THR A 88 5.84 -6.63 1.54
N LEU A 89 6.93 -7.17 2.11
CA LEU A 89 6.91 -8.46 2.80
C LEU A 89 5.99 -8.45 4.02
N LYS A 90 5.94 -7.34 4.78
CA LYS A 90 4.98 -7.19 5.89
C LYS A 90 3.53 -7.26 5.42
N ILE A 91 3.21 -6.60 4.30
CA ILE A 91 1.87 -6.69 3.71
C ILE A 91 1.56 -8.16 3.42
N ILE A 92 2.44 -8.84 2.68
CA ILE A 92 2.23 -10.25 2.32
C ILE A 92 2.06 -11.12 3.58
N SER A 93 2.87 -10.91 4.63
CA SER A 93 2.76 -11.68 5.88
C SER A 93 1.48 -11.42 6.68
N ASN A 94 0.82 -10.29 6.46
CA ASN A 94 -0.47 -9.98 7.10
C ASN A 94 -1.66 -10.63 6.36
N LEU A 95 -1.44 -11.15 5.14
CA LEU A 95 -2.49 -11.72 4.30
C LEU A 95 -2.54 -13.25 4.40
N LYS A 96 -3.69 -13.83 4.05
CA LYS A 96 -3.84 -15.29 3.99
C LYS A 96 -3.12 -15.82 2.75
N LEU A 97 -2.09 -16.63 2.97
CA LEU A 97 -1.42 -17.42 1.95
C LEU A 97 -2.08 -18.81 1.89
N SER A 98 -2.21 -19.35 0.68
CA SER A 98 -2.61 -20.74 0.45
C SER A 98 -1.53 -21.43 -0.36
N GLU A 99 -1.37 -22.74 -0.12
CA GLU A 99 -0.49 -23.62 -0.91
C GLU A 99 -1.06 -23.93 -2.30
#